data_AF-A0A3A5UYE1-F1
#
_entry.id   AF-A0A3A5UYE1-F1
#
_cell.length_a   1.000
_cell.length_b   1.000
_cell.length_c   1.000
_cell.angle_alpha   90.00
_cell.angle_beta   90.00
_cell.angle_gamma   90.00
#
_symmetry.space_group_name_H-M   'P 1'
#
loop_
_entity.id
_entity.type
_entity.pdbx_description
1 polymer ?
#
loop_
_entity_poly.entity_id
_entity_poly.type
_entity_poly.pdbx_seq_one_letter_code
_entity_poly.pdbx_strand_id
1 'polypeptide(L)'
;HLDEGMTFHDKALVSPVSNPEGMASIDAQYGEELVRRMFARAWEDGKITKDEQSLLNEVVGFLGMHPERVRRLSNEARQSLKIPPPEEVYYDMILQALDDGEILQDEIDLLDTFRVHFGIDQLTHQNLLERARNTPTNSEHYQTYAAAVKTAMKDNVITADEHAILKTLQSKLEISDSEHEQIMGEMLDETLR
;
A
#
# COMPACT_ATOMS: atom_id res chain seq x y z
N HIS A 1 16.55 -23.41 19.03
CA HIS A 1 15.14 -23.84 19.12
C HIS A 1 14.91 -24.91 18.05
N LEU A 2 14.08 -25.92 18.33
CA LEU A 2 13.79 -27.03 17.42
C LEU A 2 12.43 -26.80 16.76
N ASP A 3 12.35 -26.94 15.44
CA ASP A 3 11.10 -26.91 14.70
C ASP A 3 10.44 -28.30 14.63
N GLU A 4 9.22 -28.36 14.10
CA GLU A 4 8.46 -29.62 13.91
C GLU A 4 9.14 -30.60 12.93
N GLY A 5 10.13 -30.12 12.17
CA GLY A 5 10.99 -30.91 11.29
C GLY A 5 12.25 -31.47 11.97
N MET A 6 12.40 -31.33 13.29
CA MET A 6 13.60 -31.69 14.07
C MET A 6 14.89 -30.98 13.62
N THR A 7 14.79 -29.77 13.06
CA THR A 7 15.95 -28.95 12.70
C THR A 7 16.23 -27.92 13.81
N PHE A 8 17.48 -27.83 14.26
CA PHE A 8 17.88 -26.93 15.35
C PHE A 8 18.37 -25.57 14.81
N HIS A 9 17.69 -24.50 15.21
CA HIS A 9 17.99 -23.12 14.80
C HIS A 9 18.48 -22.24 15.97
N ASP A 10 19.61 -21.56 15.78
CA ASP A 10 20.34 -20.82 16.84
C ASP A 10 19.85 -19.37 17.08
N LYS A 11 19.02 -18.81 16.19
CA LYS A 11 18.39 -17.48 16.36
C LYS A 11 16.90 -17.61 16.66
N ALA A 12 16.40 -16.89 17.66
CA ALA A 12 14.96 -16.83 17.94
C ALA A 12 14.22 -16.13 16.79
N LEU A 13 13.37 -16.87 16.08
CA LEU A 13 12.44 -16.32 15.10
C LEU A 13 11.29 -15.67 15.86
N VAL A 14 11.25 -14.35 15.88
CA VAL A 14 10.03 -13.62 16.25
C VAL A 14 9.15 -13.65 15.00
N SER A 15 8.26 -14.63 14.91
CA SER A 15 7.24 -14.60 13.85
C SER A 15 6.27 -13.46 14.17
N PRO A 16 6.02 -12.51 13.24
CA PRO A 16 4.84 -11.69 13.34
C PRO A 16 3.64 -12.64 13.24
N VAL A 17 2.82 -12.68 14.29
CA VAL A 17 1.66 -13.56 14.35
C VAL A 17 0.64 -13.10 13.30
N SER A 18 0.47 -13.90 12.27
CA SER A 18 -0.67 -13.97 11.33
C SER A 18 -0.78 -15.47 11.03
N ASN A 19 -1.88 -16.19 11.22
CA ASN A 19 -3.30 -16.02 10.86
C ASN A 19 -4.10 -17.10 11.66
N PRO A 20 -5.44 -17.08 11.86
CA PRO A 20 -6.41 -17.38 10.78
C PRO A 20 -7.84 -16.78 10.94
N GLU A 21 -8.62 -16.79 9.85
CA GLU A 21 -10.05 -16.44 9.71
C GLU A 21 -10.40 -14.96 9.44
N GLY A 22 -10.58 -14.66 8.15
CA GLY A 22 -11.12 -13.40 7.62
C GLY A 22 -10.21 -12.86 6.52
N MET A 23 -10.73 -12.69 5.31
CA MET A 23 -9.96 -12.35 4.11
C MET A 23 -9.11 -11.08 4.30
N ALA A 24 -7.79 -11.28 4.38
CA ALA A 24 -6.79 -10.23 4.24
C ALA A 24 -5.69 -10.81 3.36
N SER A 25 -6.03 -11.04 2.09
CA SER A 25 -5.02 -11.02 1.04
C SER A 25 -4.87 -9.56 0.66
N ILE A 26 -3.62 -9.09 0.57
CA ILE A 26 -3.16 -7.79 0.04
C ILE A 26 -2.81 -6.73 1.09
N ASP A 27 -1.62 -6.17 0.89
CA ASP A 27 -0.75 -5.37 1.74
C ASP A 27 -1.38 -4.67 2.96
N ALA A 28 -1.20 -5.28 4.14
CA ALA A 28 -1.52 -4.65 5.41
C ALA A 28 -0.87 -3.26 5.56
N GLN A 29 0.25 -2.98 4.90
CA GLN A 29 0.90 -1.66 4.94
C GLN A 29 0.17 -0.61 4.10
N TYR A 30 -0.27 -0.94 2.88
CA TYR A 30 -1.00 -0.02 2.00
C TYR A 30 -2.39 0.29 2.55
N GLY A 31 -3.12 -0.72 3.05
CA GLY A 31 -4.41 -0.52 3.71
C GLY A 31 -4.30 0.31 5.00
N GLU A 32 -3.22 0.12 5.78
CA GLU A 32 -2.94 0.95 6.96
C GLU A 32 -2.64 2.41 6.59
N GLU A 33 -1.93 2.64 5.49
CA GLU A 33 -1.65 4.00 5.02
C GLU A 33 -2.92 4.70 4.51
N LEU A 34 -3.78 4.01 3.77
CA LEU A 34 -5.08 4.55 3.33
C LEU A 34 -5.94 4.96 4.53
N VAL A 35 -6.10 4.06 5.51
CA VAL A 35 -6.88 4.35 6.73
C VAL A 35 -6.28 5.51 7.51
N ARG A 36 -4.94 5.58 7.63
CA ARG A 36 -4.25 6.71 8.26
C ARG A 36 -4.55 8.03 7.53
N ARG A 37 -4.50 8.04 6.20
CA ARG A 37 -4.79 9.22 5.37
C ARG A 37 -6.26 9.66 5.52
N MET A 38 -7.20 8.72 5.53
CA MET A 38 -8.62 9.00 5.78
C MET A 38 -8.87 9.58 7.17
N PHE A 39 -8.23 9.03 8.21
CA PHE A 39 -8.32 9.62 9.56
C PHE A 39 -7.73 11.02 9.60
N ALA A 40 -6.59 11.27 8.93
CA ALA A 40 -5.97 12.59 8.93
C ALA A 40 -6.89 13.62 8.26
N ARG A 41 -7.59 13.22 7.19
CA ARG A 41 -8.64 14.01 6.54
C ARG A 41 -9.82 14.29 7.45
N ALA A 42 -10.38 13.28 8.10
CA ALA A 42 -11.50 13.44 9.02
C ALA A 42 -11.15 14.27 10.28
N TRP A 43 -9.86 14.44 10.58
CA TRP A 43 -9.38 15.34 11.62
C TRP A 43 -9.15 16.78 11.15
N GLU A 44 -9.29 17.09 9.86
CA GLU A 44 -9.01 18.43 9.28
C GLU A 44 -9.81 19.54 9.98
N ASP A 45 -11.09 19.31 10.22
CA ASP A 45 -12.01 20.24 10.87
C ASP A 45 -11.98 20.14 12.42
N GLY A 46 -11.14 19.25 12.94
CA GLY A 46 -10.99 18.95 14.36
C GLY A 46 -12.09 18.07 14.96
N LYS A 47 -13.07 17.59 14.16
CA LYS A 47 -14.19 16.78 14.62
C LYS A 47 -14.67 15.81 13.53
N ILE A 48 -14.41 14.52 13.75
CA ILE A 48 -15.01 13.46 12.94
C ILE A 48 -16.53 13.46 13.12
N THR A 49 -17.28 13.69 12.04
CA THR A 49 -18.73 13.63 11.99
C THR A 49 -19.23 12.18 11.99
N LYS A 50 -20.53 11.98 12.24
CA LYS A 50 -21.12 10.62 12.23
C LYS A 50 -21.00 9.94 10.87
N ASP A 51 -21.13 10.72 9.79
CA ASP A 51 -21.10 10.22 8.43
C ASP A 51 -19.66 9.79 8.05
N GLU A 52 -18.65 10.60 8.40
CA GLU A 52 -17.23 10.24 8.25
C GLU A 52 -16.86 9.03 9.12
N GLN A 53 -17.41 8.93 10.33
CA GLN A 53 -17.17 7.78 11.19
C GLN A 53 -17.81 6.49 10.64
N SER A 54 -18.98 6.58 9.99
CA SER A 54 -19.58 5.44 9.28
C SER A 54 -18.68 5.00 8.13
N LEU A 55 -18.28 5.95 7.28
CA LEU A 55 -17.42 5.70 6.13
C LEU A 55 -16.08 5.08 6.56
N LEU A 56 -15.45 5.60 7.61
CA LEU A 56 -14.21 5.05 8.17
C LEU A 56 -14.40 3.62 8.67
N ASN A 57 -15.52 3.32 9.34
CA ASN A 57 -15.80 1.96 9.83
C ASN A 57 -16.07 0.99 8.67
N GLU A 58 -16.75 1.44 7.62
CA GLU A 58 -16.99 0.67 6.40
C GLU A 58 -15.66 0.32 5.71
N VAL A 59 -14.77 1.29 5.52
CA VAL A 59 -13.44 1.07 4.93
C VAL A 59 -12.58 0.15 5.79
N VAL A 60 -12.62 0.32 7.12
CA VAL A 60 -11.89 -0.53 8.06
C VAL A 60 -12.40 -1.97 8.06
N GLY A 61 -13.73 -2.14 8.02
CA GLY A 61 -14.37 -3.45 7.93
C GLY A 61 -14.05 -4.13 6.62
N PHE A 62 -14.05 -3.37 5.52
CA PHE A 62 -13.66 -3.83 4.20
C PHE A 62 -12.20 -4.32 4.16
N LEU A 63 -11.29 -3.55 4.75
CA LEU A 63 -9.87 -3.92 4.88
C LEU A 63 -9.59 -5.07 5.85
N GLY A 64 -10.60 -5.59 6.55
CA GLY A 64 -10.42 -6.64 7.57
C GLY A 64 -9.50 -6.19 8.73
N MET A 65 -9.37 -4.88 8.97
CA MET A 65 -8.38 -4.36 9.91
C MET A 65 -8.84 -4.50 11.36
N HIS A 66 -7.96 -5.04 12.22
CA HIS A 66 -8.27 -5.22 13.64
C HIS A 66 -8.54 -3.87 14.35
N PRO A 67 -9.58 -3.76 15.19
CA PRO A 67 -9.98 -2.48 15.82
C PRO A 67 -8.88 -1.82 16.66
N GLU A 68 -7.97 -2.60 17.25
CA GLU A 68 -6.82 -2.04 17.97
C GLU A 68 -5.80 -1.36 17.05
N ARG A 69 -5.61 -1.88 15.82
CA ARG A 69 -4.75 -1.24 14.81
C ARG A 69 -5.37 0.07 14.32
N VAL A 70 -6.67 0.05 14.04
CA VAL A 70 -7.45 1.23 13.63
C VAL A 70 -7.33 2.36 14.66
N ARG A 71 -7.46 2.01 15.95
CA ARG A 71 -7.33 2.98 17.04
C ARG A 71 -5.94 3.60 17.11
N ARG A 72 -4.88 2.83 16.82
CA ARG A 72 -3.52 3.36 16.73
C ARG A 72 -3.37 4.32 15.56
N LEU A 73 -3.81 3.91 14.37
CA LEU A 73 -3.74 4.75 13.16
C LEU A 73 -4.52 6.05 13.33
N SER A 74 -5.69 6.02 13.97
CA SER A 74 -6.47 7.23 14.28
C SER A 74 -5.69 8.21 15.16
N ASN A 75 -4.96 7.71 16.17
CA ASN A 75 -4.11 8.54 17.03
C ASN A 75 -2.87 9.08 16.30
N GLU A 76 -2.25 8.26 15.43
CA GLU A 76 -1.11 8.67 14.59
C GLU A 76 -1.53 9.74 13.57
N ALA A 77 -2.66 9.52 12.90
CA ALA A 77 -3.23 10.43 11.91
C ALA A 77 -3.58 11.80 12.52
N ARG A 78 -4.04 11.82 13.77
CA ARG A 78 -4.28 13.07 14.52
C ARG A 78 -3.02 13.91 14.72
N GLN A 79 -1.83 13.28 14.72
CA GLN A 79 -0.55 13.97 14.83
C GLN A 79 0.03 14.37 13.46
N SER A 80 -0.56 13.89 12.37
CA SER A 80 -0.13 14.24 11.01
C SER A 80 -0.52 15.68 10.67
N LEU A 81 0.46 16.47 10.26
CA LEU A 81 0.25 17.85 9.75
C LEU A 81 -0.04 17.88 8.24
N LYS A 82 0.18 16.77 7.53
CA LYS A 82 -0.04 16.70 6.08
C LYS A 82 -1.37 15.97 5.83
N ILE A 83 -2.40 16.76 5.56
CA ILE A 83 -3.73 16.26 5.21
C ILE A 83 -3.76 16.07 3.68
N PRO A 84 -3.93 14.84 3.18
CA PRO A 84 -4.02 14.60 1.75
C PRO A 84 -5.37 15.11 1.20
N PRO A 85 -5.42 15.55 -0.07
CA PRO A 85 -6.66 15.92 -0.73
C PRO A 85 -7.56 14.68 -0.96
N PRO A 86 -8.88 14.86 -1.07
CA PRO A 86 -9.83 13.76 -1.20
C PRO A 86 -9.63 12.97 -2.50
N GLU A 87 -9.15 13.60 -3.57
CA GLU A 87 -8.86 12.89 -4.83
C GLU A 87 -7.69 11.90 -4.69
N GLU A 88 -6.69 12.23 -3.86
CA GLU A 88 -5.56 11.31 -3.58
C GLU A 88 -6.03 10.09 -2.78
N VAL A 89 -6.84 10.32 -1.74
CA VAL A 89 -7.40 9.23 -0.92
C VAL A 89 -8.32 8.34 -1.77
N TYR A 90 -9.15 8.94 -2.62
CA TYR A 90 -10.02 8.20 -3.53
C TYR A 90 -9.23 7.38 -4.56
N TYR A 91 -8.13 7.94 -5.07
CA TYR A 91 -7.23 7.22 -5.96
C TYR A 91 -6.61 5.99 -5.28
N ASP A 92 -6.16 6.12 -4.03
CA ASP A 92 -5.62 5.01 -3.26
C ASP A 92 -6.69 3.90 -3.06
N MET A 93 -7.96 4.26 -2.83
CA MET A 93 -9.06 3.30 -2.76
C MET A 93 -9.29 2.57 -4.08
N ILE A 94 -9.21 3.29 -5.21
CA ILE A 94 -9.36 2.70 -6.54
C ILE A 94 -8.22 1.72 -6.82
N LEU A 95 -6.98 2.08 -6.48
CA LEU A 95 -5.84 1.19 -6.61
C LEU A 95 -6.05 -0.10 -5.80
N GLN A 96 -6.50 0.05 -4.56
CA GLN A 96 -6.75 -1.10 -3.69
C GLN A 96 -7.84 -2.02 -4.25
N ALA A 97 -8.94 -1.45 -4.76
CA ALA A 97 -10.02 -2.23 -5.38
C ALA A 97 -9.61 -2.87 -6.72
N LEU A 98 -8.55 -2.38 -7.36
CA LEU A 98 -8.04 -2.93 -8.62
C LEU A 98 -6.93 -3.97 -8.43
N ASP A 99 -6.44 -4.15 -7.20
CA ASP A 99 -5.24 -4.96 -6.93
C ASP A 99 -5.46 -6.45 -7.20
N ASP A 100 -6.64 -6.99 -6.87
CA ASP A 100 -7.02 -8.37 -7.16
C ASP A 100 -7.56 -8.57 -8.59
N GLY A 101 -7.73 -7.48 -9.34
CA GLY A 101 -8.29 -7.47 -10.69
C GLY A 101 -9.80 -7.73 -10.77
N GLU A 102 -10.49 -7.92 -9.64
CA GLU A 102 -11.93 -8.23 -9.55
C GLU A 102 -12.64 -7.26 -8.60
N ILE A 103 -13.12 -6.12 -9.12
CA ILE A 103 -13.94 -5.21 -8.32
C ILE A 103 -15.31 -5.86 -8.03
N LEU A 104 -15.56 -6.21 -6.77
CA LEU A 104 -16.83 -6.68 -6.23
C LEU A 104 -17.85 -5.54 -6.09
N GLN A 105 -19.14 -5.89 -6.02
CA GLN A 105 -20.21 -4.91 -5.88
C GLN A 105 -20.04 -4.04 -4.61
N ASP A 106 -19.58 -4.63 -3.51
CA ASP A 106 -19.37 -3.93 -2.25
C ASP A 106 -18.28 -2.83 -2.37
N GLU A 107 -17.27 -3.04 -3.21
CA GLU A 107 -16.22 -2.06 -3.50
C GLU A 107 -16.72 -0.92 -4.39
N ILE A 108 -17.56 -1.25 -5.37
CA ILE A 108 -18.23 -0.25 -6.21
C ILE A 108 -19.10 0.65 -5.33
N ASP A 109 -19.87 0.06 -4.42
CA ASP A 109 -20.76 0.79 -3.51
C ASP A 109 -19.95 1.66 -2.53
N LEU A 110 -18.82 1.17 -2.02
CA LEU A 110 -17.91 1.94 -1.16
C LEU A 110 -17.28 3.12 -1.90
N LEU A 111 -16.77 2.89 -3.11
CA LEU A 111 -16.20 3.93 -3.96
C LEU A 111 -17.25 4.98 -4.32
N ASP A 112 -18.48 4.57 -4.64
CA ASP A 112 -19.57 5.51 -4.94
C ASP A 112 -19.96 6.35 -3.72
N THR A 113 -20.06 5.72 -2.55
CA THR A 113 -20.33 6.42 -1.27
C THR A 113 -19.27 7.47 -0.99
N PHE A 114 -17.98 7.13 -1.14
CA PHE A 114 -16.89 8.07 -0.96
C PHE A 114 -16.95 9.21 -1.98
N ARG A 115 -17.17 8.88 -3.26
CA ARG A 115 -17.30 9.84 -4.36
C ARG A 115 -18.39 10.87 -4.08
N VAL A 116 -19.58 10.41 -3.66
CA VAL A 116 -20.72 11.29 -3.33
C VAL A 116 -20.43 12.12 -2.08
N HIS A 117 -19.83 11.52 -1.04
CA HIS A 117 -19.54 12.20 0.22
C HIS A 117 -18.56 13.36 0.04
N PHE A 118 -17.52 13.18 -0.78
CA PHE A 118 -16.51 14.21 -1.05
C PHE A 118 -16.79 15.05 -2.30
N GLY A 119 -17.89 14.80 -3.00
CA GLY A 119 -18.30 15.56 -4.18
C GLY A 119 -17.36 15.40 -5.39
N ILE A 120 -16.72 14.24 -5.52
CA ILE A 120 -15.82 13.94 -6.64
C ILE A 120 -16.68 13.73 -7.90
N ASP A 121 -16.40 14.50 -8.94
CA ASP A 121 -17.15 14.45 -10.19
C ASP A 121 -16.83 13.20 -11.02
N GLN A 122 -17.78 12.84 -11.90
CA GLN A 122 -17.65 11.66 -12.75
C GLN A 122 -16.42 11.74 -13.67
N LEU A 123 -16.04 12.93 -14.12
CA LEU A 123 -14.88 13.14 -14.99
C LEU A 123 -13.58 12.88 -14.22
N THR A 124 -13.42 13.45 -13.01
CA THR A 124 -12.26 13.15 -12.15
C THR A 124 -12.19 11.68 -11.80
N HIS A 125 -13.32 11.04 -11.46
CA HIS A 125 -13.33 9.60 -11.23
C HIS A 125 -12.82 8.80 -12.44
N GLN A 126 -13.28 9.10 -13.66
CA GLN A 126 -12.80 8.43 -14.87
C GLN A 126 -11.30 8.64 -15.09
N ASN A 127 -10.82 9.88 -14.91
CA ASN A 127 -9.38 10.19 -15.03
C ASN A 127 -8.55 9.40 -13.99
N LEU A 128 -9.01 9.33 -12.74
CA LEU A 128 -8.32 8.58 -11.68
C LEU A 128 -8.36 7.07 -11.94
N LEU A 129 -9.47 6.55 -12.46
CA LEU A 129 -9.62 5.14 -12.80
C LEU A 129 -8.76 4.74 -14.01
N GLU A 130 -8.70 5.57 -15.04
CA GLU A 130 -7.75 5.39 -16.15
C GLU A 130 -6.31 5.44 -15.66
N ARG A 131 -5.98 6.39 -14.77
CA ARG A 131 -4.65 6.48 -14.18
C ARG A 131 -4.31 5.24 -13.36
N ALA A 132 -5.24 4.74 -12.55
CA ALA A 132 -5.04 3.56 -11.72
C ALA A 132 -4.85 2.30 -12.59
N ARG A 133 -5.65 2.15 -13.65
CA ARG A 133 -5.50 1.05 -14.63
C ARG A 133 -4.17 1.08 -15.40
N ASN A 134 -3.65 2.28 -15.66
CA ASN A 134 -2.35 2.47 -16.30
C ASN A 134 -1.20 2.45 -15.30
N THR A 135 -1.48 2.40 -14.00
CA THR A 135 -0.45 2.25 -12.98
C THR A 135 -0.10 0.77 -12.91
N PRO A 136 1.17 0.40 -13.16
CA PRO A 136 1.59 -0.98 -13.04
C PRO A 136 1.34 -1.43 -11.60
N THR A 137 0.62 -2.54 -11.45
CA THR A 137 0.49 -3.30 -10.19
C THR A 137 1.88 -3.80 -9.84
N ASN A 138 2.58 -2.97 -9.08
CA ASN A 138 3.89 -3.28 -8.55
C ASN A 138 3.71 -4.32 -7.44
N SER A 139 4.44 -5.42 -7.51
CA SER A 139 4.53 -6.47 -6.50
C SER A 139 4.72 -5.88 -5.10
N GLU A 140 4.20 -6.54 -4.06
CA GLU A 140 4.43 -6.25 -2.63
C GLU A 140 5.92 -5.97 -2.34
N HIS A 141 6.81 -6.64 -3.10
CA HIS A 141 8.24 -6.55 -2.93
C HIS A 141 8.91 -5.42 -3.73
N TYR A 142 8.16 -4.68 -4.54
CA TYR A 142 8.65 -3.58 -5.38
C TYR A 142 9.41 -2.55 -4.57
N GLN A 143 8.84 -2.08 -3.45
CA GLN A 143 9.49 -1.08 -2.60
C GLN A 143 10.78 -1.61 -1.96
N THR A 144 10.78 -2.87 -1.52
CA THR A 144 11.96 -3.51 -0.92
C THR A 144 13.07 -3.67 -1.96
N TYR A 145 12.70 -4.09 -3.17
CA TYR A 145 13.63 -4.23 -4.28
C TYR A 145 14.15 -2.88 -4.76
N ALA A 146 13.28 -1.87 -4.90
CA ALA A 146 13.63 -0.51 -5.27
C ALA A 146 14.62 0.13 -4.27
N ALA A 147 14.43 -0.09 -2.96
CA ALA A 147 15.37 0.38 -1.95
C ALA A 147 16.76 -0.29 -2.07
N ALA A 148 16.81 -1.58 -2.42
CA ALA A 148 18.06 -2.28 -2.68
C ALA A 148 18.74 -1.76 -3.95
N VAL A 149 17.99 -1.54 -5.04
CA VAL A 149 18.49 -0.93 -6.28
C VAL A 149 19.02 0.47 -6.02
N LYS A 150 18.29 1.30 -5.27
CA LYS A 150 18.73 2.66 -4.88
C LYS A 150 20.03 2.65 -4.07
N THR A 151 20.21 1.63 -3.22
CA THR A 151 21.45 1.47 -2.45
C THR A 151 22.62 1.09 -3.35
N ALA A 152 22.40 0.19 -4.31
CA ALA A 152 23.39 -0.21 -5.31
C ALA A 152 23.71 0.89 -6.33
N MET A 153 22.78 1.82 -6.58
CA MET A 153 22.99 2.96 -7.49
C MET A 153 23.51 4.22 -6.80
N LYS A 154 23.84 4.16 -5.51
CA LYS A 154 24.24 5.33 -4.72
C LYS A 154 25.51 6.02 -5.23
N ASP A 155 26.41 5.27 -5.84
CA ASP A 155 27.65 5.76 -6.46
C ASP A 155 27.54 5.92 -7.99
N ASN A 156 26.31 5.86 -8.52
CA ASN A 156 25.98 5.90 -9.95
C ASN A 156 26.61 4.79 -10.80
N VAL A 157 27.10 3.70 -10.19
CA VAL A 157 27.70 2.57 -10.90
C VAL A 157 27.28 1.26 -10.24
N ILE A 158 26.39 0.50 -10.89
CA ILE A 158 26.11 -0.87 -10.44
C ILE A 158 27.29 -1.76 -10.83
N THR A 159 28.01 -2.28 -9.84
CA THR A 159 29.09 -3.24 -10.06
C THR A 159 28.56 -4.62 -10.44
N ALA A 160 29.42 -5.49 -10.98
CA ALA A 160 29.03 -6.85 -11.36
C ALA A 160 28.51 -7.67 -10.17
N ASP A 161 29.06 -7.46 -8.98
CA ASP A 161 28.65 -8.14 -7.75
C ASP A 161 27.29 -7.62 -7.26
N GLU A 162 27.06 -6.31 -7.30
CA GLU A 162 25.75 -5.72 -6.95
C GLU A 162 24.67 -6.14 -7.94
N HIS A 163 24.99 -6.23 -9.23
CA HIS A 163 24.08 -6.78 -10.23
C HIS A 163 23.72 -8.24 -9.93
N ALA A 164 24.69 -9.07 -9.52
CA ALA A 164 24.43 -10.45 -9.14
C ALA A 164 23.55 -10.56 -7.88
N ILE A 165 23.76 -9.68 -6.89
CA ILE A 165 22.93 -9.59 -5.68
C ILE A 165 21.51 -9.15 -6.05
N LEU A 166 21.35 -8.11 -6.85
CA LEU A 166 20.06 -7.62 -7.31
C LEU A 166 19.30 -8.66 -8.13
N LYS A 167 19.99 -9.42 -8.98
CA LYS A 167 19.37 -10.51 -9.75
C LYS A 167 18.91 -11.68 -8.87
N THR A 168 19.69 -12.00 -7.85
CA THR A 168 19.30 -13.00 -6.85
C THR A 168 18.09 -12.50 -6.06
N LEU A 169 18.10 -11.24 -5.65
CA LEU A 169 17.00 -10.63 -4.90
C LEU A 169 15.72 -10.53 -5.74
N GLN A 170 15.84 -10.15 -7.01
CA GLN A 170 14.76 -10.13 -8.00
C GLN A 170 14.09 -11.51 -8.09
N SER A 171 14.89 -12.58 -8.27
CA SER A 171 14.38 -13.95 -8.35
C SER A 171 13.72 -14.43 -7.04
N LYS A 172 14.16 -13.90 -5.90
CA LYS A 172 13.64 -14.28 -4.57
C LYS A 172 12.36 -13.56 -4.21
N LEU A 173 12.20 -12.34 -4.71
CA LEU A 173 11.04 -11.48 -4.51
C LEU A 173 10.03 -11.61 -5.66
N GLU A 174 10.24 -12.56 -6.57
CA GLU A 174 9.38 -12.80 -7.74
C GLU A 174 9.06 -11.52 -8.55
N ILE A 175 10.00 -10.57 -8.55
CA ILE A 175 9.90 -9.31 -9.29
C ILE A 175 10.06 -9.63 -10.78
N SER A 176 9.07 -9.24 -11.59
CA SER A 176 9.13 -9.41 -13.04
C SER A 176 10.26 -8.56 -13.66
N ASP A 177 10.75 -8.99 -14.82
CA ASP A 177 11.76 -8.20 -15.55
C ASP A 177 11.23 -6.81 -15.94
N SER A 178 9.93 -6.69 -16.20
CA SER A 178 9.26 -5.40 -16.45
C SER A 178 9.30 -4.47 -15.24
N GLU A 179 9.07 -4.98 -14.02
CA GLU A 179 9.14 -4.18 -12.80
C GLU A 179 10.58 -3.79 -12.47
N HIS A 180 11.53 -4.69 -12.70
CA HIS A 180 12.95 -4.37 -12.57
C HIS A 180 13.36 -3.23 -13.52
N GLU A 181 12.97 -3.30 -14.79
CA GLU A 181 13.25 -2.24 -15.78
C GLU A 181 12.60 -0.91 -15.41
N GLN A 182 11.37 -0.94 -14.89
CA GLN A 182 10.67 0.26 -14.42
C GLN A 182 11.41 0.92 -13.25
N ILE A 183 11.79 0.15 -12.23
CA ILE A 183 12.56 0.67 -11.07
C ILE A 183 13.88 1.26 -11.54
N MET A 184 14.59 0.57 -12.43
CA MET A 184 15.85 1.04 -13.01
C MET A 184 15.64 2.36 -13.77
N GLY A 185 14.55 2.50 -14.53
CA GLY A 185 14.17 3.71 -15.25
C GLY A 185 13.82 4.88 -14.34
N GLU A 186 13.01 4.66 -13.31
CA GLU A 186 12.65 5.66 -12.30
C GLU A 186 13.89 6.20 -11.56
N MET A 187 14.81 5.32 -11.17
CA MET A 187 16.04 5.70 -10.47
C MET A 187 17.02 6.46 -11.38
N LEU A 188 17.11 6.10 -12.67
CA LEU A 188 17.91 6.83 -13.66
C LEU A 188 17.37 8.27 -13.86
N ASP A 189 16.05 8.44 -13.94
CA ASP A 189 15.43 9.76 -14.11
C ASP A 189 15.58 10.64 -12.84
N GLU A 190 15.54 10.04 -11.64
CA GLU A 190 15.88 10.74 -10.38
C GLU A 190 17.34 11.24 -10.36
N THR A 191 18.30 10.45 -10.86
CA THR A 191 19.72 10.85 -10.87
C THR A 191 20.10 11.89 -11.92
N LEU A 192 19.23 12.12 -12.92
CA LEU A 192 19.45 13.09 -14.00
C LEU A 192 18.84 14.48 -13.73
N ARG A 193 18.11 14.65 -12.61
CA ARG A 193 17.56 15.94 -12.15
C ARG A 193 18.48 16.65 -11.17
#